data_AF-A0A0C2MCY0-F1
#
_entry.id   AF-A0A0C2MCY0-F1
#
_cell.length_a   1.000
_cell.length_b   1.000
_cell.length_c   1.000
_cell.angle_alpha   90.00
_cell.angle_beta   90.00
_cell.angle_gamma   90.00
#
_symmetry.space_group_name_H-M   'P 1'
#
loop_
_entity.id
_entity.type
_entity.pdbx_description
1 polymer ?
#
loop_
_entity_poly.entity_id
_entity_poly.type
_entity_poly.pdbx_seq_one_letter_code
_entity_poly.pdbx_strand_id
1 'polypeptide(L)'
;MFNISNASYFGHALNSSVTKTRDIREMQLMFGYLAIILSCAIWTSFANVRSLPISTTQSIVGGIVGYALILMYGRGIQWHTIKYITASWIVTPFVSGLISVGFYIFCKSLKVRKMVNKTSRCSTILDYSIYFIVLYFVSFSITVNDPFGNVFDHRIF
;
A
#
# COMPACT_ATOMS: atom_id res chain seq x y z
N MET A 1 -1.44 -2.30 -4.46
CA MET A 1 -0.96 -2.65 -5.81
C MET A 1 -1.24 -1.48 -6.76
N PHE A 2 -0.20 -0.76 -7.17
CA PHE A 2 -0.29 0.18 -8.30
C PHE A 2 -0.19 -0.64 -9.59
N ASN A 3 -1.28 -0.73 -10.35
CA ASN A 3 -1.25 -1.22 -11.74
C ASN A 3 -0.85 -0.06 -12.66
N ILE A 4 -0.27 -0.36 -13.84
CA ILE A 4 0.09 0.62 -14.88
C ILE A 4 -1.08 1.56 -15.16
N SER A 5 -2.32 1.04 -15.21
CA SER A 5 -3.52 1.85 -15.40
C SER A 5 -3.70 2.91 -14.30
N ASN A 6 -3.50 2.55 -13.02
CA ASN A 6 -3.62 3.51 -11.91
C ASN A 6 -2.50 4.55 -11.95
N ALA A 7 -1.30 4.16 -12.38
CA ALA A 7 -0.19 5.09 -12.59
C ALA A 7 -0.48 6.08 -13.73
N SER A 8 -1.11 5.63 -14.82
CA SER A 8 -1.53 6.48 -15.93
C SER A 8 -2.63 7.48 -15.51
N TYR A 9 -3.65 7.03 -14.78
CA TYR A 9 -4.69 7.93 -14.25
C TYR A 9 -4.11 8.98 -13.29
N PHE A 10 -3.17 8.55 -12.45
CA PHE A 10 -2.51 9.44 -11.50
C PHE A 10 -1.59 10.45 -12.21
N GLY A 11 -0.86 10.01 -13.23
CA GLY A 11 -0.08 10.90 -14.12
C GLY A 11 -0.95 11.92 -14.84
N HIS A 12 -2.13 11.52 -15.32
CA HIS A 12 -3.10 12.44 -15.91
C HIS A 12 -3.68 13.44 -14.91
N ALA A 13 -3.97 13.02 -13.68
CA ALA A 13 -4.45 13.91 -12.62
C ALA A 13 -3.39 14.97 -12.22
N LEU A 14 -2.12 14.57 -12.19
CA LEU A 14 -1.00 15.49 -11.97
C LEU A 14 -0.83 16.47 -13.13
N ASN A 15 -0.80 15.95 -14.36
CA ASN A 15 -0.63 16.78 -15.55
C ASN A 15 -1.78 17.79 -15.71
N SER A 16 -3.02 17.38 -15.42
CA SER A 16 -4.19 18.27 -15.49
C SER A 16 -4.27 19.31 -14.35
N SER A 17 -3.72 19.01 -13.17
CA SER A 17 -3.62 19.99 -12.08
C SER A 17 -2.54 21.04 -12.36
N VAL A 18 -1.47 20.61 -13.02
CA VAL A 18 -0.30 21.43 -13.37
C VAL A 18 -0.55 22.31 -14.59
N THR A 19 -1.06 21.75 -15.69
CA THR A 19 -1.31 22.49 -16.95
C THR A 19 -2.37 23.58 -16.82
N LYS A 20 -3.23 23.51 -15.80
CA LYS A 20 -4.21 24.56 -15.48
C LYS A 20 -3.54 25.86 -15.00
N THR A 21 -2.29 25.80 -14.56
CA THR A 21 -1.52 26.92 -14.04
C THR A 21 -0.52 27.35 -15.12
N ARG A 22 -0.98 28.17 -16.06
CA ARG A 22 -0.22 28.59 -17.25
C ARG A 22 1.10 29.34 -16.98
N ASP A 23 1.40 29.67 -15.72
CA ASP A 23 2.61 30.40 -15.32
C ASP A 23 3.80 29.51 -14.87
N ILE A 24 3.60 28.20 -14.68
CA ILE A 24 4.69 27.31 -14.25
C ILE A 24 5.49 26.86 -15.46
N ARG A 25 6.79 27.17 -15.52
CA ARG A 25 7.65 26.77 -16.65
C ARG A 25 7.81 25.25 -16.71
N GLU A 26 7.83 24.72 -17.94
CA GLU A 26 8.33 23.40 -18.38
C GLU A 26 9.30 22.73 -17.38
N MET A 27 10.40 23.46 -17.23
CA MET A 27 11.58 23.10 -16.46
C MET A 27 11.31 23.00 -14.95
N GLN A 28 10.46 23.84 -14.37
CA GLN A 28 10.14 23.78 -12.92
C GLN A 28 9.37 22.50 -12.57
N LEU A 29 8.54 22.00 -13.51
CA LEU A 29 7.79 20.77 -13.35
C LEU A 29 8.69 19.55 -13.43
N MET A 30 9.61 19.53 -14.39
CA MET A 30 10.61 18.46 -14.51
C MET A 30 11.47 18.34 -13.25
N PHE A 31 12.01 19.45 -12.74
CA PHE A 31 12.75 19.47 -11.48
C PHE A 31 11.89 19.04 -10.28
N GLY A 32 10.59 19.34 -10.33
CA GLY A 32 9.63 18.88 -9.34
C GLY A 32 9.47 17.38 -9.27
N TYR A 33 9.21 16.74 -10.41
CA TYR A 33 9.10 15.29 -10.48
C TYR A 33 10.41 14.60 -10.07
N LEU A 34 11.56 15.15 -10.47
CA LEU A 34 12.87 14.69 -10.00
C LEU A 34 13.00 14.79 -8.47
N ALA A 35 12.63 15.93 -7.89
CA ALA A 35 12.69 16.14 -6.44
C ALA A 35 11.75 15.17 -5.68
N ILE A 36 10.55 14.90 -6.21
CA ILE A 36 9.59 13.96 -5.62
C ILE A 36 10.17 12.53 -5.60
N ILE A 37 10.72 12.08 -6.73
CA ILE A 37 11.28 10.72 -6.85
C ILE A 37 12.52 10.58 -5.96
N LEU A 38 13.39 11.59 -5.89
CA LEU A 38 14.55 11.61 -5.00
C LEU A 38 14.13 11.58 -3.54
N SER A 39 13.15 12.40 -3.14
CA SER A 39 12.61 12.41 -1.78
C SER A 39 12.03 11.05 -1.39
N CYS A 40 11.24 10.43 -2.29
CA CYS A 40 10.74 9.09 -2.09
C CYS A 40 11.87 8.07 -1.96
N ALA A 41 12.85 8.10 -2.85
CA ALA A 41 13.99 7.18 -2.83
C ALA A 41 14.75 7.30 -1.50
N ILE A 42 15.13 8.50 -1.09
CA ILE A 42 15.85 8.75 0.17
C ILE A 42 15.04 8.25 1.37
N TRP A 43 13.75 8.58 1.44
CA TRP A 43 12.90 8.17 2.55
C TRP A 43 12.74 6.64 2.62
N THR A 44 12.49 6.00 1.48
CA THR A 44 12.33 4.54 1.42
C THR A 44 13.63 3.80 1.65
N SER A 45 14.76 4.32 1.16
CA SER A 45 16.09 3.79 1.47
C SER A 45 16.41 3.91 2.96
N PHE A 46 16.08 5.04 3.59
CA PHE A 46 16.23 5.20 5.04
C PHE A 46 15.36 4.23 5.83
N ALA A 47 14.11 4.04 5.42
CA ALA A 47 13.18 3.10 6.03
C ALA A 47 13.67 1.65 5.91
N ASN A 48 14.21 1.27 4.75
CA ASN A 48 14.78 -0.04 4.50
C ASN A 48 16.00 -0.30 5.39
N VAL A 49 16.86 0.68 5.62
CA VAL A 49 18.00 0.56 6.56
C VAL A 49 17.50 0.35 8.00
N ARG A 50 16.32 0.85 8.34
CA ARG A 50 15.69 0.67 9.65
C ARG A 50 14.78 -0.55 9.73
N SER A 51 14.73 -1.40 8.71
CA SER A 51 13.83 -2.56 8.62
C SER A 51 12.36 -2.21 8.87
N LEU A 52 11.96 -0.97 8.54
CA LEU A 52 10.59 -0.50 8.70
C LEU A 52 9.80 -0.75 7.40
N PRO A 53 8.68 -1.48 7.45
CA PRO A 53 7.86 -1.74 6.29
C PRO A 53 7.12 -0.47 5.85
N ILE A 54 7.70 0.29 4.92
CA ILE A 54 7.11 1.54 4.41
C ILE A 54 6.67 1.37 2.95
N SER A 55 5.48 1.91 2.64
CA SER A 55 4.96 1.92 1.27
C SER A 55 5.48 3.10 0.46
N THR A 56 6.18 2.81 -0.65
CA THR A 56 6.62 3.80 -1.66
C THR A 56 5.48 4.68 -2.18
N THR A 57 4.25 4.13 -2.26
CA THR A 57 3.06 4.89 -2.66
C THR A 57 2.82 6.09 -1.76
N GLN A 58 2.91 5.90 -0.44
CA GLN A 58 2.63 6.95 0.53
C GLN A 58 3.71 8.02 0.49
N SER A 59 4.96 7.63 0.26
CA SER A 59 6.09 8.54 0.08
C SER A 59 5.96 9.41 -1.18
N ILE A 60 5.54 8.84 -2.31
CA ILE A 60 5.30 9.60 -3.56
C ILE A 60 4.14 10.58 -3.39
N VAL A 61 3.01 10.13 -2.81
CA VAL A 61 1.85 11.01 -2.57
C VAL A 61 2.22 12.14 -1.62
N GLY A 62 2.98 11.87 -0.55
CA GLY A 62 3.50 12.89 0.37
C GLY A 62 4.43 13.89 -0.32
N GLY A 63 5.34 13.40 -1.16
CA GLY A 63 6.26 14.25 -1.95
C GLY A 63 5.52 15.18 -2.91
N ILE A 64 4.48 14.69 -3.59
CA ILE A 64 3.62 15.49 -4.47
C ILE A 64 2.89 16.58 -3.68
N VAL A 65 2.31 16.22 -2.53
CA VAL A 65 1.60 17.19 -1.68
C VAL A 65 2.56 18.28 -1.21
N GLY A 66 3.76 17.92 -0.75
CA GLY A 66 4.80 18.87 -0.34
C GLY A 66 5.25 19.78 -1.49
N TYR A 67 5.53 19.20 -2.66
CA TYR A 67 5.90 19.95 -3.86
C TYR A 67 4.81 20.94 -4.30
N ALA A 68 3.55 20.49 -4.32
CA ALA A 68 2.43 21.33 -4.72
C ALA A 68 2.09 22.42 -3.68
N LEU A 69 2.34 22.18 -2.39
CA LEU A 69 2.24 23.20 -1.34
C LEU A 69 3.26 24.32 -1.56
N ILE A 70 4.51 23.98 -1.90
CA ILE A 70 5.60 24.93 -2.10
C ILE A 70 5.40 25.77 -3.37
N LEU A 71 5.03 25.14 -4.49
CA LEU A 71 4.90 25.85 -5.77
C LEU A 71 3.60 26.61 -5.96
N MET A 72 2.51 26.10 -5.41
CA MET A 72 1.17 26.60 -5.72
C MET A 72 0.50 27.24 -4.51
N TYR A 73 1.19 27.37 -3.37
CA TYR A 73 0.63 27.81 -2.09
C TYR A 73 -0.68 27.05 -1.75
N GLY A 74 -0.76 25.78 -2.15
CA GLY A 74 -1.95 24.93 -1.99
C GLY A 74 -3.14 25.22 -2.92
N ARG A 75 -3.06 26.21 -3.82
CA ARG A 75 -4.17 26.65 -4.71
C ARG A 75 -4.39 25.77 -5.95
N GLY A 76 -3.39 24.99 -6.35
CA GLY A 76 -3.49 24.08 -7.50
C GLY A 76 -3.74 22.61 -7.17
N ILE A 77 -3.90 22.29 -5.88
CA ILE A 77 -4.11 20.91 -5.42
C ILE A 77 -5.59 20.55 -5.51
N GLN A 78 -5.90 19.48 -6.25
CA GLN A 78 -7.23 18.85 -6.19
C GLN A 78 -7.37 18.04 -4.89
N TRP A 79 -7.66 18.74 -3.78
CA TRP A 79 -7.79 18.15 -2.45
C TRP A 79 -8.82 17.02 -2.39
N HIS A 80 -9.86 17.08 -3.22
CA HIS A 80 -10.86 16.01 -3.34
C HIS A 80 -10.23 14.67 -3.76
N THR A 81 -9.36 14.69 -4.77
CA THR A 81 -8.69 13.49 -5.31
C THR A 81 -7.76 12.88 -4.26
N ILE A 82 -6.98 13.71 -3.56
CA ILE A 82 -6.05 13.24 -2.52
C ILE A 82 -6.83 12.61 -1.36
N LYS A 83 -7.91 13.25 -0.91
CA LYS A 83 -8.79 12.71 0.15
C LYS A 83 -9.37 11.35 -0.23
N TYR A 84 -9.82 11.18 -1.47
CA TYR A 84 -10.33 9.89 -1.97
C TYR A 84 -9.26 8.79 -1.92
N ILE A 85 -8.03 9.12 -2.35
CA ILE A 85 -6.90 8.18 -2.32
C ILE A 85 -6.58 7.80 -0.87
N THR A 86 -6.44 8.76 0.04
CA THR A 86 -6.15 8.48 1.45
C THR A 86 -7.28 7.69 2.12
N ALA A 87 -8.54 8.02 1.84
CA ALA A 87 -9.70 7.26 2.34
C ALA A 87 -9.68 5.81 1.85
N SER A 88 -9.29 5.57 0.60
CA SER A 88 -9.20 4.21 0.05
C SER A 88 -8.24 3.30 0.83
N TRP A 89 -7.17 3.85 1.40
CA TRP A 89 -6.18 3.09 2.18
C TRP A 89 -6.74 2.58 3.50
N ILE A 90 -7.75 3.26 4.05
CA ILE A 90 -8.43 2.87 5.30
C ILE A 90 -9.63 1.97 4.99
N VAL A 91 -10.38 2.29 3.93
CA VAL A 91 -11.56 1.52 3.53
C VAL A 91 -11.18 0.12 3.05
N THR A 92 -10.08 -0.04 2.32
CA THR A 92 -9.65 -1.34 1.78
C THR A 92 -9.42 -2.40 2.87
N PRO A 93 -8.58 -2.17 3.91
CA PRO A 93 -8.41 -3.16 4.98
C PRO A 93 -9.70 -3.40 5.76
N PHE A 94 -10.52 -2.37 6.00
CA PHE A 94 -11.79 -2.50 6.71
C PHE A 94 -12.78 -3.40 5.95
N VAL A 95 -12.97 -3.14 4.66
CA VAL A 95 -13.84 -3.94 3.79
C VAL A 95 -13.31 -5.36 3.65
N SER A 96 -11.99 -5.55 3.50
CA SER A 96 -11.40 -6.90 3.47
C SER A 96 -11.61 -7.67 4.78
N GLY A 97 -11.53 -7.00 5.93
CA GLY A 97 -11.80 -7.58 7.23
C GLY A 97 -13.27 -8.00 7.36
N LEU A 98 -14.19 -7.13 6.93
CA LEU A 98 -15.62 -7.41 6.97
C LEU A 98 -16.00 -8.59 6.05
N ILE A 99 -15.42 -8.65 4.85
CA ILE A 99 -15.61 -9.76 3.92
C ILE A 99 -15.03 -11.06 4.49
N SER A 100 -13.84 -11.01 5.11
CA SER A 100 -13.21 -12.19 5.73
C SER A 100 -14.06 -12.75 6.87
N VAL A 101 -14.58 -11.89 7.77
CA VAL A 101 -15.48 -12.29 8.85
C VAL A 101 -16.80 -12.84 8.29
N GLY A 102 -17.37 -12.17 7.28
CA GLY A 102 -18.58 -12.63 6.61
C GLY A 102 -18.40 -14.02 5.99
N PHE A 103 -17.27 -14.25 5.31
CA PHE A 103 -16.93 -15.54 4.73
C PHE A 103 -16.73 -16.61 5.79
N TYR A 104 -16.07 -16.30 6.91
CA TYR A 104 -15.91 -17.21 8.04
C TYR A 104 -17.26 -17.65 8.63
N ILE A 105 -18.18 -16.70 8.84
CA ILE A 105 -19.53 -16.98 9.34
C ILE A 105 -20.32 -17.79 8.31
N PHE A 106 -20.19 -17.47 7.03
CA PHE A 106 -20.84 -18.19 5.94
C PHE A 106 -20.39 -19.66 5.87
N CYS A 107 -19.08 -19.94 5.89
CA CYS A 107 -18.53 -21.30 5.95
C CYS A 107 -18.99 -22.06 7.20
N LYS A 108 -19.12 -21.39 8.35
CA LYS A 108 -19.65 -21.98 9.58
C LYS A 108 -21.14 -22.28 9.46
N SER A 109 -21.92 -21.39 8.86
CA SER A 109 -23.38 -21.48 8.70
C SER A 109 -23.81 -22.57 7.71
N LEU A 110 -23.03 -22.77 6.63
CA LEU A 110 -23.20 -23.87 5.68
C LEU A 110 -22.96 -25.27 6.27
N LYS A 111 -22.72 -25.39 7.59
CA LYS A 111 -22.43 -26.67 8.25
C LYS A 111 -21.33 -27.43 7.51
N VAL A 112 -20.32 -26.73 6.98
CA VAL A 112 -19.08 -27.36 6.50
C VAL A 112 -18.53 -28.25 7.60
N ARG A 113 -18.63 -27.82 8.88
CA ARG A 113 -18.38 -28.65 10.06
C ARG A 113 -19.14 -29.98 10.11
N LYS A 114 -20.37 -30.13 9.60
CA LYS A 114 -21.07 -31.44 9.59
C LYS A 114 -20.58 -32.37 8.46
N MET A 115 -20.20 -31.83 7.29
CA MET A 115 -19.53 -32.63 6.25
C MET A 115 -18.10 -33.00 6.66
N VAL A 116 -17.41 -32.07 7.31
CA VAL A 116 -16.06 -32.20 7.82
C VAL A 116 -15.97 -33.10 9.06
N ASN A 117 -16.95 -33.09 9.97
CA ASN A 117 -16.95 -33.96 11.16
C ASN A 117 -17.27 -35.43 10.81
N LYS A 118 -17.87 -35.70 9.64
CA LYS A 118 -18.03 -37.07 9.11
C LYS A 118 -16.73 -37.63 8.50
N THR A 119 -15.77 -36.76 8.17
CA THR A 119 -14.44 -37.12 7.66
C THR A 119 -13.38 -36.39 8.47
N SER A 120 -13.03 -36.98 9.61
CA SER A 120 -12.07 -36.45 10.60
C SER A 120 -10.77 -35.88 10.00
N ARG A 121 -10.26 -36.45 8.90
CA ARG A 121 -9.08 -35.93 8.17
C ARG A 121 -9.28 -34.57 7.50
N CYS A 122 -10.46 -34.28 6.95
CA CYS A 122 -10.68 -33.08 6.16
C CYS A 122 -10.73 -31.81 7.03
N SER A 123 -11.11 -31.96 8.31
CA SER A 123 -11.13 -30.86 9.30
C SER A 123 -9.73 -30.35 9.59
N THR A 124 -8.81 -31.29 9.84
CA THR A 124 -7.42 -31.02 10.13
C THR A 124 -6.72 -30.44 8.91
N ILE A 125 -7.02 -30.93 7.70
CA ILE A 125 -6.43 -30.42 6.45
C ILE A 125 -6.89 -28.98 6.17
N LEU A 126 -8.16 -28.65 6.39
CA LEU A 126 -8.68 -27.28 6.22
C LEU A 126 -8.05 -26.31 7.22
N ASP A 127 -8.00 -26.66 8.50
CA ASP A 127 -7.37 -25.81 9.52
C ASP A 127 -5.87 -25.63 9.24
N TYR A 128 -5.14 -26.70 8.91
CA TYR A 128 -3.73 -26.61 8.50
C TYR A 128 -3.54 -25.78 7.23
N SER A 129 -4.46 -25.84 6.25
CA SER A 129 -4.36 -25.03 5.02
C SER A 129 -4.51 -23.54 5.29
N ILE A 130 -5.38 -23.16 6.24
CA ILE A 130 -5.54 -21.76 6.67
C ILE A 130 -4.29 -21.31 7.43
N TYR A 131 -3.75 -22.13 8.35
CA TYR A 131 -2.49 -21.84 9.02
C TYR A 131 -1.32 -21.73 8.04
N PHE A 132 -1.26 -22.57 7.01
CA PHE A 132 -0.21 -22.54 5.99
C PHE A 132 -0.30 -21.30 5.10
N ILE A 133 -1.51 -20.87 4.71
CA ILE A 133 -1.74 -19.62 3.97
C ILE A 133 -1.33 -18.40 4.80
N VAL A 134 -1.68 -18.39 6.09
CA VAL A 134 -1.31 -17.30 7.00
C VAL A 134 0.21 -17.27 7.20
N LEU A 135 0.85 -18.43 7.42
CA LEU A 135 2.30 -18.54 7.52
C LEU A 135 3.00 -18.11 6.24
N TYR A 136 2.50 -18.51 5.07
CA TYR A 136 3.04 -18.06 3.79
C TYR A 136 2.93 -16.54 3.61
N PHE A 137 1.80 -15.95 3.97
CA PHE A 137 1.58 -14.50 3.87
C PHE A 137 2.45 -13.71 4.86
N VAL A 138 2.65 -14.25 6.07
CA VAL A 138 3.54 -13.69 7.09
C VAL A 138 5.00 -13.82 6.64
N SER A 139 5.43 -14.98 6.15
CA SER A 139 6.77 -15.19 5.59
C SER A 139 7.03 -14.30 4.39
N PHE A 140 6.07 -14.14 3.48
CA PHE A 140 6.18 -13.21 2.37
C PHE A 140 6.30 -11.76 2.85
N SER A 141 5.51 -11.35 3.85
CA SER A 141 5.61 -10.00 4.42
C SER A 141 6.96 -9.78 5.09
N ILE A 142 7.53 -10.77 5.78
CA ILE A 142 8.88 -10.70 6.36
C ILE A 142 9.90 -10.59 5.21
N THR A 143 9.99 -11.56 4.31
CA THR A 143 10.96 -11.54 3.20
C THR A 143 10.92 -10.28 2.33
N VAL A 144 9.75 -9.68 2.12
CA VAL A 144 9.61 -8.43 1.36
C VAL A 144 10.01 -7.19 2.19
N ASN A 145 9.88 -7.23 3.51
CA ASN A 145 10.25 -6.14 4.41
C ASN A 145 11.69 -6.21 4.93
N ASP A 146 12.30 -7.40 4.99
CA ASP A 146 13.70 -7.63 5.36
C ASP A 146 14.39 -8.63 4.40
N PRO A 147 14.76 -8.21 3.18
CA PRO A 147 15.41 -9.10 2.19
C PRO A 147 16.79 -9.63 2.61
N PHE A 148 17.37 -9.09 3.69
CA PHE A 148 18.71 -9.43 4.20
C PHE A 148 18.69 -10.21 5.53
N GLY A 149 17.53 -10.49 6.12
CA GLY A 149 17.44 -11.30 7.36
C GLY A 149 17.96 -10.62 8.64
N ASN A 150 18.10 -9.29 8.64
CA ASN A 150 18.66 -8.52 9.76
C ASN A 150 17.76 -8.45 11.00
N VAL A 151 16.52 -8.95 10.93
CA VAL A 151 15.57 -9.00 12.08
C VAL A 151 16.08 -9.92 13.20
N PHE A 152 16.97 -10.87 12.89
CA PHE A 152 17.54 -11.80 13.87
C PHE A 152 18.98 -11.45 14.30
N ASP A 153 19.56 -10.36 13.78
CA ASP A 153 20.90 -9.95 14.18
C ASP A 153 20.83 -9.07 15.44
N HIS A 154 21.16 -9.67 16.59
CA HIS A 154 21.24 -9.00 17.89
C HIS A 154 22.35 -7.93 17.97
N ARG A 155 23.12 -7.68 16.90
CA ARG A 155 24.24 -6.71 16.88
C ARG A 155 23.86 -5.27 16.54
N ILE A 156 22.58 -4.95 16.37
CA ILE A 156 22.10 -3.60 16.00
C ILE A 156 21.34 -2.88 17.13
N PHE A 157 21.54 -3.31 18.39
CA PHE A 157 21.23 -2.53 19.59
C PHE A 157 22.50 -2.26 20.39
#